data_AF-A0A251XIX7-F1
#
_entry.id   AF-A0A251XIX7-F1
#
_cell.length_a   1.000
_cell.length_b   1.000
_cell.length_c   1.000
_cell.angle_alpha   90.00
_cell.angle_beta   90.00
_cell.angle_gamma   90.00
#
_symmetry.space_group_name_H-M   'P 1'
#
loop_
_entity.id
_entity.type
_entity.pdbx_description
1 polymer ?
#
loop_
_entity_poly.entity_id
_entity_poly.type
_entity_poly.pdbx_seq_one_letter_code
_entity_poly.pdbx_strand_id
1 'polypeptide(L)'
;MLDGQRMRAARVVLDIGVHLGKTRPDGEGVWDADFAFDFMGRNVNMDPSFVRFEVNRYLGWPGQAPSYKVGQRIWEDLRDETRRREGDAFDIRAFHRRALDVGGVGLDTLRAAVLR
;
A
#
# COMPACT_ATOMS: atom_id res chain seq x y z
N MET A 1 -2.85 14.27 7.36
CA MET A 1 -1.85 13.42 6.67
C MET A 1 -1.87 11.98 7.18
N LEU A 2 -1.78 11.75 8.50
CA LEU A 2 -1.70 10.41 9.08
C LEU A 2 -2.96 9.56 8.90
N ASP A 3 -4.16 10.16 8.96
CA ASP A 3 -5.42 9.42 8.73
C ASP A 3 -5.48 8.76 7.34
N GLY A 4 -5.02 9.47 6.30
CA GLY A 4 -4.95 8.93 4.95
C GLY A 4 -3.92 7.79 4.82
N GLN A 5 -2.81 7.86 5.57
CA GLN A 5 -1.83 6.78 5.63
C GLN A 5 -2.39 5.56 6.38
N ARG A 6 -3.08 5.78 7.51
CA ARG A 6 -3.76 4.72 8.28
C ARG A 6 -4.82 4.00 7.44
N MET A 7 -5.68 4.74 6.74
CA MET A 7 -6.68 4.18 5.84
C MET A 7 -6.03 3.31 4.76
N ARG A 8 -4.97 3.78 4.10
CA ARG A 8 -4.31 3.01 3.04
C ARG A 8 -3.52 1.81 3.58
N ALA A 9 -3.05 1.86 4.84
CA ALA A 9 -2.47 0.70 5.50
C ALA A 9 -3.56 -0.33 5.85
N ALA A 10 -4.72 0.12 6.35
CA ALA A 10 -5.88 -0.74 6.60
C ALA A 10 -6.34 -1.46 5.33
N ARG A 11 -6.32 -0.79 4.17
CA ARG A 11 -6.59 -1.40 2.86
C ARG A 11 -5.69 -2.60 2.55
N VAL A 12 -4.40 -2.54 2.90
CA VAL A 12 -3.46 -3.66 2.69
C VAL A 12 -3.88 -4.86 3.53
N VAL A 13 -4.16 -4.62 4.82
CA VAL A 13 -4.51 -5.67 5.79
C VAL A 13 -5.83 -6.33 5.41
N LEU A 14 -6.87 -5.54 5.09
CA LEU A 14 -8.19 -6.05 4.72
C LEU A 14 -8.15 -6.84 3.42
N ASP A 15 -7.63 -6.27 2.34
CA ASP A 15 -7.72 -6.86 1.00
C ASP A 15 -6.99 -8.21 0.94
N ILE A 16 -5.75 -8.26 1.42
CA ILE A 16 -4.98 -9.52 1.49
C ILE A 16 -5.60 -10.47 2.51
N GLY A 17 -6.11 -9.95 3.62
CA GLY A 17 -6.72 -10.72 4.70
C GLY A 17 -7.94 -11.50 4.23
N VAL A 18 -8.91 -10.81 3.65
CA VAL A 18 -10.17 -11.39 3.15
C VAL A 18 -9.90 -12.32 1.97
N HIS A 19 -9.20 -11.85 0.93
CA HIS A 19 -9.08 -12.60 -0.32
C HIS A 19 -8.21 -13.86 -0.20
N LEU A 20 -7.36 -13.95 0.82
CA LEU A 20 -6.53 -15.13 1.09
C LEU A 20 -6.96 -15.91 2.34
N GLY A 21 -8.10 -15.57 2.96
CA GLY A 21 -8.60 -16.25 4.17
C GLY A 21 -7.57 -16.26 5.30
N LYS A 22 -6.89 -15.14 5.56
CA LYS A 22 -5.91 -15.03 6.64
C LYS A 22 -6.59 -15.00 8.01
N THR A 23 -5.83 -15.25 9.06
CA THR A 23 -6.27 -14.98 10.44
C THR A 23 -6.47 -13.47 10.64
N ARG A 24 -7.53 -13.09 11.34
CA ARG A 24 -7.82 -11.72 11.75
C ARG A 24 -6.71 -11.18 12.67
N PRO A 25 -6.45 -9.86 12.69
CA PRO A 25 -5.44 -9.27 13.58
C PRO A 25 -5.74 -9.40 15.09
N ASP A 26 -6.99 -9.64 15.47
CA ASP A 26 -7.39 -9.94 16.85
C ASP A 26 -7.15 -11.41 17.25
N GLY A 27 -6.86 -12.28 16.29
CA GLY A 27 -6.62 -13.71 16.52
C GLY A 27 -7.89 -14.55 16.69
N GLU A 28 -9.09 -13.96 16.54
CA GLU A 28 -10.35 -14.64 16.89
C GLU A 28 -10.97 -15.45 15.75
N GLY A 29 -10.37 -15.43 14.56
CA GLY A 29 -10.87 -16.22 13.43
C GLY A 29 -10.22 -15.87 12.09
N VAL A 30 -10.82 -16.34 11.01
CA VAL A 30 -10.44 -15.98 9.63
C VAL A 30 -11.22 -14.75 9.18
N TRP A 31 -10.61 -13.91 8.34
CA TRP A 31 -11.28 -12.76 7.74
C TRP A 31 -12.61 -13.12 7.07
N ASP A 32 -13.66 -12.37 7.39
CA ASP A 32 -14.95 -12.38 6.72
C ASP A 32 -15.38 -10.94 6.38
N ALA A 33 -16.51 -10.82 5.68
CA ALA A 33 -17.04 -9.52 5.25
C ALA A 33 -17.46 -8.64 6.43
N ASP A 34 -18.09 -9.21 7.45
CA ASP A 34 -18.57 -8.46 8.62
C ASP A 34 -17.40 -7.84 9.40
N PHE A 35 -16.35 -8.63 9.63
CA PHE A 35 -15.13 -8.11 10.25
C PHE A 35 -14.44 -7.06 9.37
N ALA A 36 -14.52 -7.17 8.04
CA ALA A 36 -13.97 -6.16 7.13
C ALA A 36 -14.65 -4.79 7.30
N PHE A 37 -15.98 -4.76 7.47
CA PHE A 37 -16.70 -3.51 7.77
C PHE A 37 -16.30 -2.93 9.12
N ASP A 38 -16.31 -3.75 10.17
CA ASP A 38 -15.96 -3.30 11.52
C ASP A 38 -14.50 -2.83 11.62
N PHE A 39 -13.57 -3.58 11.04
CA PHE A 39 -12.16 -3.19 10.96
C PHE A 39 -11.98 -1.83 10.26
N MET A 40 -12.67 -1.59 9.15
CA MET A 40 -12.60 -0.31 8.45
C MET A 40 -13.25 0.82 9.24
N GLY A 41 -14.39 0.56 9.89
CA GLY A 41 -15.05 1.53 10.78
C GLY A 41 -14.16 1.98 11.93
N ARG A 42 -13.34 1.07 12.49
CA ARG A 42 -12.38 1.37 13.56
C ARG A 42 -11.10 2.07 13.08
N ASN A 43 -10.77 2.00 11.80
CA ASN A 43 -9.51 2.49 11.24
C ASN A 43 -9.63 3.70 10.31
N VAL A 44 -10.84 4.05 9.88
CA VAL A 44 -11.08 5.14 8.95
C VAL A 44 -12.09 6.11 9.53
N ASN A 45 -11.63 7.34 9.80
CA ASN A 45 -12.47 8.42 10.28
C ASN A 45 -13.23 9.09 9.12
N MET A 46 -14.22 8.38 8.57
CA MET A 46 -15.09 8.82 7.48
C MET A 46 -16.53 8.41 7.75
N ASP A 47 -17.46 8.98 7.00
CA ASP A 47 -18.88 8.63 7.10
C ASP A 47 -19.12 7.12 6.91
N PRO A 48 -20.00 6.48 7.70
CA PRO A 48 -20.30 5.05 7.58
C PRO A 48 -20.74 4.62 6.18
N SER A 49 -21.45 5.47 5.42
CA SER A 49 -21.85 5.16 4.04
C SER A 49 -20.64 5.08 3.09
N PHE A 50 -19.65 5.95 3.30
CA PHE A 50 -18.38 5.92 2.57
C PHE A 50 -17.57 4.68 2.92
N VAL A 51 -17.46 4.34 4.21
CA VAL A 51 -16.80 3.10 4.67
C VAL A 51 -17.44 1.88 4.02
N ARG A 52 -18.78 1.80 4.01
CA ARG A 52 -19.51 0.69 3.40
C ARG A 52 -19.25 0.58 1.90
N PHE A 53 -19.26 1.70 1.18
CA PHE A 53 -18.95 1.74 -0.25
C PHE A 53 -17.53 1.22 -0.52
N GLU A 54 -16.53 1.72 0.22
CA GLU A 54 -15.14 1.33 0.05
C GLU A 54 -14.90 -0.14 0.38
N VAL A 55 -15.48 -0.67 1.47
CA VAL A 55 -15.36 -2.10 1.81
C VAL A 55 -15.94 -2.98 0.70
N ASN A 56 -17.14 -2.67 0.21
CA ASN A 56 -17.73 -3.39 -0.92
C ASN A 56 -16.84 -3.33 -2.17
N ARG A 57 -16.21 -2.19 -2.43
CA ARG A 57 -15.26 -2.03 -3.53
C ARG A 57 -14.05 -2.96 -3.37
N TYR A 58 -13.50 -3.09 -2.17
CA TYR A 58 -12.35 -3.98 -1.93
C TYR A 58 -12.74 -5.46 -2.06
N LEU A 59 -13.93 -5.83 -1.59
CA LEU A 59 -14.47 -7.18 -1.77
C LEU A 59 -14.71 -7.52 -3.25
N GLY A 60 -15.14 -6.54 -4.05
CA GLY A 60 -15.42 -6.72 -5.48
C GLY A 60 -14.22 -6.54 -6.42
N TRP A 61 -13.12 -5.94 -5.95
CA TRP A 61 -11.95 -5.64 -6.78
C TRP A 61 -10.63 -5.98 -6.08
N PRO A 62 -10.30 -7.28 -5.96
CA PRO A 62 -9.13 -7.76 -5.24
C PRO A 62 -7.82 -7.19 -5.80
N GLY A 63 -6.90 -6.83 -4.90
CA GLY A 63 -5.53 -6.41 -5.23
C GLY A 63 -5.35 -4.93 -5.58
N GLN A 64 -6.43 -4.18 -5.84
CA GLN A 64 -6.32 -2.76 -6.13
C GLN A 64 -6.01 -1.95 -4.86
N ALA A 65 -6.68 -2.26 -3.75
CA ALA A 65 -6.61 -1.44 -2.53
C ALA A 65 -5.21 -1.39 -1.88
N PRO A 66 -4.41 -2.48 -1.87
CA PRO A 66 -3.03 -2.46 -1.35
C PRO A 66 -2.06 -1.63 -2.18
N SER A 67 -2.33 -1.41 -3.47
CA SER A 67 -1.38 -0.83 -4.43
C SER A 67 -0.81 0.53 -3.98
N TYR A 68 -1.59 1.32 -3.25
CA TYR A 68 -1.14 2.62 -2.73
C TYR A 68 0.02 2.49 -1.73
N LYS A 69 -0.13 1.67 -0.68
CA LYS A 69 0.89 1.54 0.38
C LYS A 69 1.98 0.56 0.03
N VAL A 70 1.67 -0.49 -0.72
CA VAL A 70 2.70 -1.39 -1.26
C VAL A 70 3.58 -0.64 -2.26
N GLY A 71 2.98 0.17 -3.14
CA GLY A 71 3.72 1.03 -4.07
C GLY A 71 4.60 2.04 -3.34
N GLN A 72 4.06 2.75 -2.35
CA GLN A 72 4.85 3.67 -1.52
C GLN A 72 6.05 2.94 -0.87
N ARG A 73 5.82 1.78 -0.23
CA ARG A 73 6.88 1.01 0.40
C ARG A 73 8.00 0.67 -0.58
N ILE A 74 7.65 0.19 -1.78
CA ILE A 74 8.66 -0.20 -2.78
C ILE A 74 9.45 1.03 -3.28
N TRP A 75 8.80 2.19 -3.43
CA TRP A 75 9.48 3.44 -3.77
C TRP A 75 10.47 3.89 -2.67
N GLU A 76 10.06 3.80 -1.41
CA GLU A 76 10.91 4.11 -0.25
C GLU A 76 12.09 3.13 -0.15
N ASP A 77 11.83 1.83 -0.27
CA ASP A 77 12.86 0.78 -0.27
C ASP A 77 13.86 0.99 -1.43
N LEU A 78 13.39 1.36 -2.63
CA LEU A 78 14.23 1.67 -3.78
C LEU A 78 15.13 2.89 -3.54
N ARG A 79 14.56 3.96 -2.96
CA ARG A 79 15.34 5.16 -2.60
C ARG A 79 16.42 4.82 -1.59
N ASP A 80 16.06 4.10 -0.55
CA ASP A 80 16.97 3.77 0.55
C ASP A 80 18.09 2.82 0.07
N GLU A 81 17.77 1.86 -0.80
CA GLU A 81 18.76 1.02 -1.48
C GLU A 81 19.69 1.83 -2.38
N THR A 82 19.14 2.76 -3.19
CA THR A 82 19.95 3.62 -4.06
C THR A 82 20.92 4.47 -3.24
N ARG A 83 20.43 5.08 -2.14
CA ARG A 83 21.25 5.85 -1.21
C ARG A 83 22.36 5.02 -0.60
N ARG A 84 22.06 3.77 -0.22
CA ARG A 84 23.04 2.86 0.36
C ARG A 84 24.13 2.44 -0.64
N ARG A 85 23.81 2.37 -1.94
CA ARG A 85 24.77 2.06 -3.01
C ARG A 85 25.63 3.27 -3.40
N GLU A 86 25.04 4.46 -3.47
CA GLU A 86 25.73 5.68 -3.90
C GLU A 86 26.53 6.35 -2.76
N GLY A 87 26.19 6.05 -1.50
CA GLY A 87 26.88 6.61 -0.34
C GLY A 87 26.85 8.15 -0.34
N ASP A 88 28.01 8.78 -0.17
CA ASP A 88 28.15 10.24 -0.14
C ASP A 88 27.81 10.92 -1.48
N ALA A 89 27.80 10.16 -2.58
CA ALA A 89 27.41 10.67 -3.90
C ALA A 89 25.89 10.72 -4.10
N PHE A 90 25.09 10.22 -3.16
CA PHE A 90 23.63 10.21 -3.29
C PHE A 90 23.04 11.63 -3.32
N ASP A 91 22.32 11.93 -4.39
CA ASP A 91 21.47 13.12 -4.51
C ASP A 91 20.01 12.72 -4.71
N ILE A 92 19.16 13.14 -3.78
CA ILE A 92 17.71 12.89 -3.83
C ILE A 92 17.05 13.51 -5.08
N ARG A 93 17.56 14.64 -5.59
CA ARG A 93 17.03 15.27 -6.81
C ARG A 93 17.38 14.44 -8.05
N ALA A 94 18.62 13.95 -8.12
CA ALA A 94 19.04 13.04 -9.19
C ALA A 94 18.26 11.72 -9.15
N PHE A 95 18.05 11.13 -7.96
CA PHE A 95 17.20 9.95 -7.78
C PHE A 95 15.79 10.17 -8.32
N HIS A 96 15.11 11.25 -7.89
CA HIS A 96 13.75 11.55 -8.36
C HIS A 96 13.70 11.74 -9.88
N ARG A 97 14.68 12.46 -10.46
CA ARG A 97 14.73 12.66 -11.91
C ARG A 97 14.87 11.32 -12.64
N ARG A 98 15.87 10.51 -12.29
CA ARG A 98 16.09 9.19 -12.91
C ARG A 98 14.86 8.31 -12.81
N ALA A 99 14.19 8.28 -11.66
CA ALA A 99 13.04 7.43 -11.45
C ALA A 99 11.78 7.91 -12.17
N LEU A 100 11.55 9.23 -12.24
CA LEU A 100 10.38 9.81 -12.93
C LEU A 100 10.54 9.80 -14.45
N ASP A 101 11.78 9.94 -14.97
CA ASP A 101 12.08 9.91 -16.41
C ASP A 101 11.75 8.53 -17.04
N VAL A 102 11.62 7.46 -16.24
CA VAL A 102 11.19 6.13 -16.69
C VAL A 102 9.70 6.09 -17.08
N GLY A 103 8.88 6.98 -16.51
CA GLY A 103 7.43 7.01 -16.74
C GLY A 103 6.63 5.97 -15.95
N GLY A 104 5.36 5.79 -16.34
CA GLY A 104 4.41 4.88 -15.66
C GLY A 104 4.66 3.41 -15.99
N VAL A 105 5.49 2.73 -15.21
CA VAL A 105 5.85 1.31 -15.36
C VAL A 105 5.53 0.50 -14.11
N GLY A 106 5.58 -0.84 -14.23
CA GLY A 106 5.52 -1.73 -13.08
C GLY A 106 6.71 -1.52 -12.12
N LEU A 107 6.51 -1.79 -10.84
CA LEU A 107 7.49 -1.48 -9.80
C LEU A 107 8.80 -2.28 -9.93
N ASP A 108 8.76 -3.52 -10.44
CA ASP A 108 9.97 -4.29 -10.73
C ASP A 108 10.76 -3.69 -11.90
N THR A 109 10.07 -3.21 -12.94
CA THR A 109 10.69 -2.50 -14.07
C THR A 109 11.33 -1.20 -13.61
N LEU A 110 10.64 -0.42 -12.77
CA LEU A 110 11.18 0.80 -12.17
C LEU A 110 12.46 0.48 -11.37
N ARG A 111 12.39 -0.53 -10.49
CA ARG A 111 13.54 -0.95 -9.67
C ARG A 111 14.73 -1.36 -10.54
N ALA A 112 14.50 -2.14 -11.58
CA ALA A 112 15.55 -2.55 -12.52
C ALA A 112 16.14 -1.36 -13.30
N ALA A 113 15.32 -0.37 -13.67
CA ALA A 113 15.80 0.82 -14.38
C ALA A 113 16.65 1.74 -13.50
N VAL A 114 16.29 1.90 -12.22
CA VAL A 114 16.96 2.82 -11.29
C VAL A 114 18.21 2.23 -10.64
N LEU A 115 18.25 0.90 -10.43
CA LEU A 115 19.38 0.22 -9.77
C LEU A 115 20.45 -0.34 -10.72
N ARG A 116 20.29 -0.13 -12.03
CA ARG A 116 21.34 -0.42 -13.04
C ARG A 116 22.55 0.48 -12.81
#